data_AF-A0A4S4BGB6-F1
#
_entry.id   AF-A0A4S4BGB6-F1
#
_cell.length_a   1.000
_cell.length_b   1.000
_cell.length_c   1.000
_cell.angle_alpha   90.00
_cell.angle_beta   90.00
_cell.angle_gamma   90.00
#
_symmetry.space_group_name_H-M   'P 1'
#
loop_
_entity.id
_entity.type
_entity.pdbx_description
1 polymer ?
#
loop_
_entity_poly.entity_id
_entity_poly.type
_entity_poly.pdbx_seq_one_letter_code
_entity_poly.pdbx_strand_id
1 'polypeptide(L)'
;MSTKVGRYATFWLASASLAICLGDALGSGLANIVLIGLNPLIDAIKFAEPFQSWIVDTDALRMEPSSALIPLKLPAYLIHFSSYALTGLLADWAIRRTMSR
;
A
#
# COMPACT_ATOMS: atom_id res chain seq x y z
N MET A 1 -3.51 -23.86 -22.89
CA MET A 1 -2.27 -23.21 -22.38
C MET A 1 -2.65 -22.46 -21.11
N SER A 2 -2.54 -23.12 -19.94
CA SER A 2 -3.06 -22.61 -18.66
C SER A 2 -2.09 -21.59 -18.07
N THR A 3 -2.48 -20.32 -18.06
CA THR A 3 -1.71 -19.21 -17.51
C THR A 3 -1.64 -19.33 -15.98
N LYS A 4 -0.64 -20.07 -15.47
CA LYS A 4 -0.31 -20.14 -14.03
C LYS A 4 -0.06 -18.76 -13.39
N VAL A 5 0.19 -17.73 -14.20
CA VAL A 5 0.41 -16.34 -13.79
C VAL A 5 -0.83 -15.71 -13.13
N GLY A 6 -2.05 -16.13 -13.49
CA GLY A 6 -3.30 -15.60 -12.91
C GLY A 6 -3.75 -16.28 -11.60
N ARG A 7 -2.99 -17.24 -11.07
CA ARG A 7 -3.39 -18.05 -9.89
C ARG A 7 -2.90 -17.52 -8.54
N TYR A 8 -2.12 -16.45 -8.55
CA TYR A 8 -1.48 -15.88 -7.36
C TYR A 8 -1.59 -14.36 -7.36
N ALA A 9 -2.82 -13.84 -7.48
CA ALA A 9 -3.08 -12.40 -7.35
C ALA A 9 -2.53 -11.87 -6.01
N THR A 10 -2.63 -12.66 -4.93
CA THR A 10 -1.98 -12.37 -3.64
C THR A 10 -0.49 -12.12 -3.79
N PHE A 11 0.22 -13.03 -4.47
CA PHE A 11 1.68 -12.94 -4.63
C PHE A 11 2.07 -11.67 -5.41
N TRP A 12 1.40 -11.40 -6.52
CA TRP A 12 1.72 -10.24 -7.36
C TRP A 12 1.40 -8.92 -6.68
N LEU A 13 0.23 -8.81 -6.04
CA LEU A 13 -0.17 -7.58 -5.32
C LEU A 13 0.71 -7.33 -4.10
N ALA A 14 1.05 -8.38 -3.33
CA ALA A 14 1.97 -8.26 -2.21
C ALA A 14 3.39 -7.87 -2.66
N SER A 15 3.89 -8.47 -3.75
CA SER A 15 5.22 -8.16 -4.29
C SER A 15 5.30 -6.74 -4.84
N ALA A 16 4.28 -6.28 -5.58
CA ALA A 16 4.20 -4.90 -6.06
C ALA A 16 4.13 -3.90 -4.91
N SER A 17 3.31 -4.20 -3.89
CA SER A 17 3.20 -3.39 -2.68
C SER A 17 4.53 -3.29 -1.92
N LEU A 18 5.25 -4.41 -1.77
CA LEU A 18 6.57 -4.42 -1.15
C LEU A 18 7.59 -3.58 -1.95
N ALA A 19 7.56 -3.65 -3.28
CA ALA A 19 8.44 -2.85 -4.13
C ALA A 19 8.17 -1.35 -3.99
N ILE A 20 6.90 -0.94 -3.87
CA ILE A 20 6.50 0.45 -3.60
C ILE A 20 7.01 0.90 -2.23
N CYS A 21 6.79 0.10 -1.18
CA CYS A 21 7.27 0.40 0.17
C CYS A 21 8.81 0.56 0.21
N LEU A 22 9.54 -0.32 -0.47
CA LEU A 22 11.00 -0.25 -0.58
C LEU A 22 11.44 0.99 -1.37
N GLY A 23 10.75 1.32 -2.47
CA GLY A 23 11.04 2.51 -3.27
C GLY A 23 10.93 3.78 -2.44
N ASP A 24 9.88 3.90 -1.62
CA ASP A 24 9.68 5.04 -0.74
C ASP A 24 10.72 5.07 0.40
N ALA A 25 11.04 3.93 1.00
CA ALA A 25 12.09 3.82 2.03
C ALA A 25 13.49 4.18 1.51
N LEU A 26 13.75 3.96 0.21
CA LEU A 26 14.99 4.39 -0.46
C LEU A 26 14.98 5.86 -0.89
N GLY A 27 13.93 6.62 -0.55
CA GLY A 27 13.80 8.05 -0.84
C GLY A 27 13.24 8.37 -2.23
N SER A 28 12.59 7.40 -2.90
CA SER A 28 11.90 7.67 -4.16
C SER A 28 10.61 8.44 -3.88
N GLY A 29 10.62 9.76 -4.11
CA GLY A 29 9.43 10.59 -3.91
C GLY A 29 8.21 10.18 -4.75
N LEU A 30 8.42 9.51 -5.89
CA LEU A 30 7.34 8.93 -6.69
C LEU A 30 6.64 7.77 -5.97
N ALA A 31 7.39 6.95 -5.22
CA ALA A 31 6.82 5.85 -4.48
C ALA A 31 5.91 6.33 -3.33
N ASN A 32 6.21 7.48 -2.72
CA ASN A 32 5.35 8.12 -1.71
C ASN A 32 3.95 8.42 -2.26
N ILE A 33 3.91 9.08 -3.43
CA ILE A 33 2.67 9.46 -4.11
C ILE A 33 1.88 8.20 -4.48
N VAL A 34 2.57 7.17 -4.97
CA VAL A 34 1.94 5.88 -5.35
C VAL A 34 1.40 5.15 -4.11
N LEU A 35 2.14 5.13 -3.01
CA LEU A 35 1.76 4.45 -1.77
C LEU A 35 0.47 5.04 -1.19
N ILE A 36 0.35 6.37 -1.19
CA ILE A 36 -0.82 7.09 -0.67
C ILE A 36 -1.95 7.08 -1.70
N GLY A 37 -1.67 7.47 -2.96
CA GLY A 37 -2.68 7.67 -3.99
C GLY A 37 -3.32 6.38 -4.52
N LEU A 38 -2.61 5.26 -4.52
CA LEU A 38 -3.17 3.97 -4.94
C LEU A 38 -3.77 3.16 -3.79
N ASN A 39 -3.62 3.62 -2.55
CA ASN A 39 -4.23 2.97 -1.40
C ASN A 39 -5.38 3.80 -0.84
N PRO A 40 -6.64 3.53 -1.26
CA PRO A 40 -7.79 4.33 -0.85
C PRO A 40 -8.00 4.32 0.67
N LEU A 41 -7.54 3.28 1.37
CA LEU A 41 -7.65 3.21 2.83
C LEU A 41 -6.69 4.20 3.49
N ILE A 42 -5.44 4.27 3.06
CA ILE A 42 -4.46 5.25 3.58
C ILE A 42 -4.90 6.67 3.21
N ASP A 43 -5.32 6.88 1.97
CA ASP A 43 -5.79 8.18 1.50
C ASP A 43 -6.93 8.75 2.35
N ALA A 44 -7.86 7.88 2.77
CA ALA A 44 -8.99 8.24 3.61
C ALA A 44 -8.63 8.55 5.07
N ILE A 45 -7.63 7.86 5.64
CA ILE A 45 -7.33 7.93 7.09
C ILE A 45 -6.10 8.77 7.44
N LYS A 46 -5.25 9.14 6.47
CA LYS A 46 -3.95 9.81 6.72
C LYS A 46 -4.03 11.14 7.51
N PHE A 47 -5.17 11.83 7.45
CA PHE A 47 -5.41 13.09 8.17
C PHE A 47 -6.50 12.98 9.26
N ALA A 48 -6.94 11.77 9.59
CA ALA A 48 -7.92 11.53 10.64
C ALA A 48 -7.21 11.13 11.94
N GLU A 49 -7.53 11.77 13.06
CA GLU A 49 -7.07 11.32 14.38
C GLU A 49 -7.83 10.05 14.81
N PRO A 50 -7.18 9.07 15.50
CA PRO A 50 -5.78 9.08 15.96
C PRO A 50 -4.76 8.62 14.90
N PHE A 51 -5.22 8.25 13.71
CA PHE A 51 -4.41 7.58 12.67
C PHE A 51 -3.33 8.49 12.09
N GLN A 52 -3.57 9.80 11.99
CA GLN A 52 -2.59 10.77 11.53
C GLN A 52 -1.29 10.67 12.34
N SER A 53 -1.37 10.64 13.67
CA SER A 53 -0.19 10.53 14.55
C SER A 53 0.57 9.20 14.40
N TRP A 54 -0.11 8.14 13.97
CA TRP A 54 0.45 6.80 13.79
C TRP A 54 1.06 6.58 12.41
N ILE A 55 0.50 7.22 11.38
CA ILE A 55 0.80 6.96 9.97
C ILE A 55 1.69 8.06 9.39
N VAL A 56 1.52 9.30 9.83
CA VAL A 56 2.29 10.45 9.34
C VAL A 56 3.30 10.87 10.38
N ASP A 57 4.53 11.13 9.93
CA ASP A 57 5.54 11.79 10.75
C ASP A 57 5.29 13.31 10.77
N THR A 58 4.45 13.73 11.71
CA THR A 58 4.07 15.13 11.86
C THR A 58 5.22 16.04 12.23
N ASP A 59 6.30 15.52 12.83
CA ASP A 59 7.47 16.30 13.19
C ASP A 59 8.37 16.50 11.96
N ALA A 60 8.58 15.46 11.16
CA ALA A 60 9.28 15.57 9.88
C ALA A 60 8.52 16.45 8.87
N LEU A 61 7.18 16.32 8.81
CA LEU A 61 6.32 17.12 7.91
C LEU A 61 6.38 18.63 8.22
N ARG A 62 6.60 19.00 9.49
CA ARG A 62 6.77 20.41 9.91
C ARG A 62 8.13 20.98 9.53
N MET A 63 9.17 20.14 9.43
CA MET A 63 10.53 20.56 9.10
C MET A 63 10.77 20.67 7.59
N GLU A 64 10.13 19.82 6.79
CA GLU A 64 10.25 19.80 5.32
C GLU A 64 8.85 19.87 4.68
N PRO A 65 8.27 21.08 4.55
CA PRO A 65 6.92 21.27 4.03
C PRO A 65 6.83 21.12 2.51
N SER A 66 7.80 20.46 1.85
CA SER A 66 7.75 20.26 0.40
C SER A 66 6.49 19.46 0.05
N SER A 67 5.48 20.16 -0.48
CA SER A 67 4.05 19.76 -0.49
C SER A 67 3.69 18.50 -1.27
N ALA A 68 4.67 17.78 -1.82
CA ALA A 68 4.44 16.57 -2.61
C ALA A 68 4.73 15.27 -1.84
N LEU A 69 5.54 15.31 -0.78
CA LEU A 69 5.99 14.12 -0.06
C LEU A 69 5.50 14.16 1.39
N ILE A 70 4.64 13.21 1.74
CA ILE A 70 4.16 13.06 3.11
C ILE A 70 5.09 12.04 3.78
N PRO A 71 5.86 12.42 4.80
CA PRO A 71 6.72 11.47 5.49
C PRO A 71 5.85 10.49 6.27
N LEU A 72 6.03 9.21 5.96
CA LEU A 72 5.23 8.12 6.51
C LEU A 72 6.01 7.37 7.58
N LYS A 73 5.29 6.95 8.63
CA LYS A 73 5.82 6.05 9.65
C LYS A 73 5.64 4.60 9.25
N LEU A 74 6.37 3.70 9.90
CA LEU A 74 6.29 2.24 9.70
C LEU A 74 4.85 1.68 9.62
N PRO A 75 3.87 2.14 10.45
CA PRO A 75 2.48 1.68 10.35
C PRO A 75 1.82 1.93 8.99
N ALA A 76 2.17 3.00 8.28
CA ALA A 76 1.64 3.29 6.95
C ALA A 76 1.98 2.18 5.95
N TYR A 77 3.25 1.73 5.96
CA TYR A 77 3.73 0.66 5.09
C TYR A 77 3.09 -0.68 5.43
N LEU A 78 2.89 -0.96 6.71
CA LEU A 78 2.20 -2.17 7.17
C LEU A 78 0.75 -2.19 6.70
N ILE A 79 0.04 -1.07 6.84
CA ILE A 79 -1.32 -0.90 6.32
C ILE A 79 -1.34 -1.09 4.81
N HIS A 80 -0.37 -0.48 4.10
CA HIS A 80 -0.29 -0.56 2.65
C HIS A 80 -0.09 -1.99 2.16
N PHE A 81 0.89 -2.69 2.72
CA PHE A 81 1.16 -4.08 2.40
C PHE A 81 -0.03 -4.99 2.73
N SER A 82 -0.61 -4.83 3.92
CA SER A 82 -1.71 -5.67 4.39
C SER A 82 -2.96 -5.51 3.53
N SER A 83 -3.29 -4.29 3.11
CA SER A 83 -4.47 -4.05 2.26
C SER A 83 -4.32 -4.68 0.87
N TYR A 84 -3.13 -4.60 0.27
CA TYR A 84 -2.86 -5.22 -1.03
C TYR A 84 -2.79 -6.74 -0.95
N ALA A 85 -2.17 -7.29 0.10
CA ALA A 85 -2.16 -8.73 0.36
C ALA A 85 -3.58 -9.26 0.57
N LEU A 86 -4.42 -8.59 1.38
CA LEU A 86 -5.80 -8.97 1.60
C LEU A 86 -6.64 -8.87 0.32
N THR A 87 -6.46 -7.82 -0.46
CA THR A 87 -7.14 -7.66 -1.76
C THR A 87 -6.78 -8.80 -2.70
N GLY A 88 -5.50 -9.19 -2.75
CA GLY A 88 -5.06 -10.33 -3.53
C GLY A 88 -5.60 -11.67 -3.02
N LEU A 89 -5.72 -11.85 -1.70
CA LEU A 89 -6.33 -13.04 -1.09
C LEU A 89 -7.82 -13.14 -1.47
N LEU A 90 -8.56 -12.04 -1.41
CA LEU A 90 -9.96 -11.97 -1.81
C LEU A 90 -10.13 -12.25 -3.30
N ALA A 91 -9.26 -11.71 -4.15
CA ALA A 91 -9.26 -11.98 -5.58
C ALA A 91 -8.98 -13.46 -5.88
N ASP A 92 -7.95 -14.03 -5.26
CA ASP A 92 -7.61 -15.44 -5.41
C ASP A 92 -8.75 -16.36 -4.92
N TRP A 93 -9.41 -16.01 -3.81
CA TRP A 93 -10.58 -16.72 -3.31
C TRP A 93 -11.78 -16.64 -4.29
N ALA A 94 -12.07 -15.45 -4.82
CA ALA A 94 -13.15 -15.25 -5.77
C ALA A 94 -12.91 -16.02 -7.07
N ILE A 95 -11.70 -16.00 -7.62
CA ILE A 95 -11.29 -16.74 -8.82
C ILE A 95 -11.44 -18.25 -8.59
N ARG A 96 -10.97 -18.76 -7.46
CA ARG A 96 -11.12 -20.19 -7.12
C ARG A 96 -12.60 -20.59 -7.04
N ARG A 97 -13.45 -19.73 -6.47
CA ARG A 97 -14.88 -20.00 -6.31
C ARG A 97 -15.64 -19.97 -7.64
N THR A 98 -15.29 -19.07 -8.56
CA THR A 98 -15.92 -19.01 -9.89
C THR A 98 -15.46 -20.12 -10.82
N MET A 99 -14.21 -20.56 -10.73
CA MET A 99 -13.68 -21.68 -11.54
C MET A 99 -14.11 -23.07 -11.03
N SER A 100 -14.60 -23.17 -9.79
CA SER A 100 -15.08 -24.43 -9.19
C SER A 100 -16.57 -24.70 -9.46
N ARG A 101 -17.28 -23.81 -10.17
CA ARG A 101 -18.63 -24.00 -10.68
C ARG A 101 -18.59 -24.41 -12.14
#